data_AF-H8FWG9-F1
#
_entry.id   AF-H8FWG9-F1
#
_cell.length_a   1.000
_cell.length_b   1.000
_cell.length_c   1.000
_cell.angle_alpha   90.00
_cell.angle_beta   90.00
_cell.angle_gamma   90.00
#
_symmetry.space_group_name_H-M   'P 1'
#
loop_
_entity.id
_entity.type
_entity.pdbx_description
1 polymer ?
#
loop_
_entity_poly.entity_id
_entity_poly.type
_entity_poly.pdbx_seq_one_letter_code
_entity_poly.pdbx_strand_id
1 'polypeptide(L)'
;MDTILATDCRSRPVAAMEPPRAASVKLAGGELRVAVDRGDLPLDALCGFASRRNPKRPFLFVSRVLGRHIPVRPATMRMVHRRLAARLPAGLPGPAVVVGMAETAIALGHGVHDAWRTMSKRGDLLFIHSTRYHLAGHRLLSTFEESHSHATGHLIHEPAHPADADLFAICRTLVLVDDEASTGSTFVALAEACRRHMPGLSRIVCVTITDWMGEVRREEIRDAMPARTDFVSLLEGHYSFVPSDAPLPRMPDVTGDGGFKDSLIPVNWGRTGLREPHPLPDHVTAIEAKPVERILVLGTGEFVYPPFQLARRLSAMGADVMVQATTRSPIMEGNDVHGILEFPDAYRDGIPNFLYSVRPRQYDRILVCYETPPETAQEGLIAALGAEPVFFNNSGG
;
A
#
# COMPACT_ATOMS: atom_id res chain seq x y z
N MET A 1 15.69 32.20 46.29
CA MET A 1 14.90 31.73 47.45
C MET A 1 13.61 31.18 46.89
N ASP A 2 13.32 29.90 46.76
CA ASP A 2 13.93 28.62 47.16
C ASP A 2 13.38 27.60 46.13
N THR A 3 14.19 26.87 45.35
CA THR A 3 14.81 25.57 45.61
C THR A 3 13.95 24.58 46.41
N ILE A 4 13.93 23.34 45.90
CA ILE A 4 13.54 22.04 46.51
C ILE A 4 12.17 21.50 46.09
N LEU A 5 12.18 20.61 45.10
CA LEU A 5 11.72 19.21 45.25
C LEU A 5 12.18 18.42 44.01
N ALA A 6 13.48 18.08 44.01
CA ALA A 6 13.99 16.97 43.23
C ALA A 6 13.63 15.68 44.00
N THR A 7 12.68 14.91 43.47
CA THR A 7 12.44 13.54 43.95
C THR A 7 12.91 12.57 42.89
N ASP A 8 13.89 11.81 43.33
CA ASP A 8 14.60 10.73 42.68
C ASP A 8 13.65 9.67 42.14
N CYS A 9 13.65 9.49 40.81
CA CYS A 9 13.10 8.30 40.17
C CYS A 9 14.16 7.79 39.18
N ARG A 10 15.24 7.22 39.72
CA ARG A 10 16.14 6.34 38.97
C ARG A 10 15.36 5.08 38.59
N SER A 11 14.54 5.16 37.54
CA SER A 11 14.14 3.98 36.79
C SER A 11 15.42 3.40 36.18
N ARG A 12 15.81 2.20 36.65
CA ARG A 12 16.81 1.37 35.97
C ARG A 12 16.46 1.34 34.47
N PRO A 13 17.42 1.51 33.55
CA PRO A 13 17.15 1.22 32.15
C PRO A 13 16.74 -0.26 32.10
N VAL A 14 15.48 -0.51 31.79
CA VAL A 14 15.08 -1.83 31.27
C VAL A 14 15.93 -1.96 30.02
N ALA A 15 16.89 -2.90 30.04
CA ALA A 15 17.65 -3.24 28.85
C ALA A 15 16.61 -3.51 27.77
N ALA A 16 16.54 -2.64 26.75
CA ALA A 16 15.72 -2.90 25.59
C ALA A 16 16.28 -4.20 25.00
N MET A 17 15.56 -5.31 25.24
CA MET A 17 15.86 -6.58 24.60
C MET A 17 15.97 -6.29 23.11
N GLU A 18 17.12 -6.57 22.50
CA GLU A 18 17.25 -6.44 21.05
C GLU A 18 16.11 -7.26 20.43
N PRO A 19 15.29 -6.66 19.55
CA PRO A 19 14.19 -7.38 18.94
C PRO A 19 14.74 -8.61 18.20
N PRO A 20 14.02 -9.74 18.23
CA PRO A 20 14.51 -10.98 17.66
C PRO A 20 14.84 -10.77 16.18
N ARG A 21 16.12 -10.99 15.83
CA ARG A 21 16.64 -10.88 14.45
C ARG A 21 16.27 -12.07 13.58
N ALA A 22 15.45 -12.99 14.07
CA ALA A 22 14.97 -14.13 13.31
C ALA A 22 13.62 -14.62 13.85
N ALA A 23 12.80 -15.19 12.97
CA ALA A 23 11.56 -15.86 13.33
C ALA A 23 11.38 -17.13 12.50
N SER A 24 10.82 -18.17 13.12
CA SER A 24 10.33 -19.36 12.43
C SER A 24 8.82 -19.48 12.66
N VAL A 25 8.07 -19.58 11.57
CA VAL A 25 6.61 -19.55 11.58
C VAL A 25 6.06 -20.76 10.87
N LYS A 26 5.27 -21.56 11.58
CA LYS A 26 4.49 -22.65 10.98
C LYS A 26 3.27 -22.06 10.29
N LEU A 27 3.12 -22.41 9.02
CA LEU A 27 2.04 -22.00 8.12
C LEU A 27 1.36 -23.25 7.55
N ALA A 28 0.19 -23.08 6.94
CA ALA A 28 -0.59 -24.19 6.42
C ALA A 28 0.15 -25.01 5.35
N GLY A 29 1.01 -24.36 4.54
CA GLY A 29 1.77 -24.99 3.47
C GLY A 29 3.22 -25.35 3.80
N GLY A 30 3.69 -25.11 5.03
CA GLY A 30 5.10 -25.33 5.40
C GLY A 30 5.61 -24.45 6.53
N GLU A 31 6.93 -24.38 6.68
CA GLU A 31 7.62 -23.52 7.66
C GLU A 31 8.34 -22.38 6.95
N LEU A 32 8.01 -21.14 7.32
CA LEU A 32 8.72 -19.93 6.87
C LEU A 32 9.73 -19.52 7.93
N ARG A 33 10.99 -19.36 7.52
CA ARG A 33 12.07 -18.84 8.36
C ARG A 33 12.54 -17.52 7.80
N VAL A 34 12.66 -16.52 8.66
CA VAL A 34 13.15 -15.20 8.31
C VAL A 34 14.29 -14.80 9.24
N ALA A 35 15.22 -14.04 8.71
CA ALA A 35 16.26 -13.38 9.47
C ALA A 35 16.41 -11.93 8.99
N VAL A 36 16.64 -11.04 9.95
CA VAL A 36 16.73 -9.59 9.75
C VAL A 36 18.20 -9.20 9.82
N ASP A 37 18.68 -8.60 8.75
CA ASP A 37 20.05 -8.08 8.65
C ASP A 37 20.11 -6.65 9.20
N ARG A 38 19.08 -5.84 8.90
CA ARG A 38 18.95 -4.45 9.34
C ARG A 38 17.50 -4.03 9.47
N GLY A 39 17.17 -3.18 10.45
CA GLY A 39 15.84 -2.59 10.56
C GLY A 39 15.81 -1.28 11.35
N ASP A 40 15.00 -0.33 10.87
CA ASP A 40 14.71 0.94 11.55
C ASP A 40 13.67 0.78 12.66
N LEU A 41 12.92 -0.32 12.59
CA LEU A 41 11.88 -0.73 13.50
C LEU A 41 11.98 -2.25 13.70
N PRO A 42 11.53 -2.76 14.85
CA PRO A 42 11.42 -4.20 15.08
C PRO A 42 10.62 -4.91 13.99
N LEU A 43 10.97 -6.17 13.68
CA LEU A 43 10.28 -6.99 12.69
C LEU A 43 8.78 -7.04 12.92
N ASP A 44 8.37 -7.32 14.16
CA ASP A 44 6.99 -7.41 14.60
C ASP A 44 6.26 -6.05 14.59
N ALA A 45 6.95 -4.93 14.57
CA ALA A 45 6.33 -3.63 14.37
C ALA A 45 5.93 -3.39 12.89
N LEU A 46 6.62 -4.03 11.94
CA LEU A 46 6.42 -3.83 10.51
C LEU A 46 5.63 -4.95 9.84
N CYS A 47 5.87 -6.19 10.25
CA CYS A 47 5.47 -7.38 9.51
C CYS A 47 5.05 -8.52 10.44
N GLY A 48 3.96 -9.17 10.10
CA GLY A 48 3.56 -10.50 10.56
C GLY A 48 3.58 -11.50 9.40
N PHE A 49 2.94 -12.65 9.59
CA PHE A 49 2.97 -13.75 8.64
C PHE A 49 1.60 -14.44 8.54
N ALA A 50 1.22 -14.87 7.34
CA ALA A 50 0.00 -15.64 7.13
C ALA A 50 0.17 -16.62 5.97
N SER A 51 -0.79 -17.55 5.84
CA SER A 51 -0.84 -18.49 4.72
C SER A 51 -1.63 -17.90 3.54
N ARG A 52 -1.17 -18.11 2.31
CA ARG A 52 -1.91 -17.73 1.09
C ARG A 52 -2.65 -18.93 0.51
N ARG A 53 -3.77 -18.67 -0.16
CA ARG A 53 -4.42 -19.65 -1.05
C ARG A 53 -3.77 -19.59 -2.45
N ASN A 54 -2.45 -19.76 -2.53
CA ASN A 54 -1.69 -19.70 -3.78
C ASN A 54 -0.62 -20.82 -3.82
N PRO A 55 -0.66 -21.73 -4.80
CA PRO A 55 0.25 -22.86 -4.85
C PRO A 55 1.70 -22.49 -5.18
N LYS A 56 1.94 -21.37 -5.88
CA LYS A 56 3.29 -20.89 -6.22
C LYS A 56 4.00 -20.24 -5.04
N ARG A 57 3.23 -19.63 -4.12
CA ARG A 57 3.76 -18.96 -2.92
C ARG A 57 2.75 -19.11 -1.77
N PRO A 58 2.88 -20.16 -0.94
CA PRO A 58 1.89 -20.50 0.09
C PRO A 58 1.95 -19.63 1.36
N PHE A 59 2.83 -18.62 1.39
CA PHE A 59 2.99 -17.71 2.53
C PHE A 59 2.87 -16.22 2.12
N LEU A 60 2.56 -15.39 3.10
CA LEU A 60 2.39 -13.94 3.00
C LEU A 60 3.15 -13.26 4.13
N PHE A 61 3.89 -12.21 3.78
CA PHE A 61 4.33 -11.19 4.72
C PHE A 61 3.17 -10.22 4.94
N VAL A 62 2.65 -10.15 6.17
CA VAL A 62 1.48 -9.33 6.49
C VAL A 62 1.95 -7.99 7.02
N SER A 63 1.86 -6.94 6.21
CA SER A 63 2.20 -5.60 6.70
C SER A 63 1.30 -5.16 7.85
N ARG A 64 1.93 -4.77 8.97
CA ARG A 64 1.28 -4.20 10.16
C ARG A 64 1.22 -2.66 10.11
N VAL A 65 1.59 -2.07 8.97
CA VAL A 65 1.69 -0.60 8.82
C VAL A 65 0.98 -0.03 7.59
N LEU A 66 0.41 -0.87 6.71
CA LEU A 66 -0.29 -0.44 5.49
C LEU A 66 -1.80 -0.27 5.64
N GLY A 67 -2.45 -1.07 6.49
CA GLY A 67 -3.91 -1.12 6.51
C GLY A 67 -4.51 -1.93 5.39
N ARG A 68 -3.91 -3.06 5.01
CA ARG A 68 -4.51 -3.99 4.04
C ARG A 68 -5.24 -5.14 4.73
N HIS A 69 -4.48 -6.05 5.34
CA HIS A 69 -5.04 -7.24 5.99
C HIS A 69 -5.38 -7.04 7.48
N ILE A 70 -4.83 -5.99 8.09
CA ILE A 70 -5.01 -5.65 9.50
C ILE A 70 -5.26 -4.13 9.57
N PRO A 71 -6.26 -3.66 10.34
CA PRO A 71 -6.46 -2.23 10.59
C PRO A 71 -5.22 -1.58 11.21
N VAL A 72 -4.86 -0.38 10.76
CA VAL A 72 -3.71 0.37 11.29
C VAL A 72 -4.07 1.82 11.62
N ARG A 73 -3.35 2.42 12.56
CA ARG A 73 -3.54 3.84 12.87
C ARG A 73 -3.05 4.73 11.71
N PRO A 74 -3.77 5.81 11.36
CA PRO A 74 -3.32 6.73 10.32
C PRO A 74 -1.99 7.41 10.68
N ALA A 75 -1.71 7.61 11.97
CA ALA A 75 -0.41 8.12 12.42
C ALA A 75 0.75 7.17 12.08
N THR A 76 0.53 5.85 12.17
CA THR A 76 1.53 4.83 11.82
C THR A 76 1.83 4.82 10.32
N MET A 77 0.79 4.81 9.48
CA MET A 77 0.96 4.92 8.02
C MET A 77 1.75 6.18 7.66
N ARG A 78 1.35 7.34 8.21
CA ARG A 78 2.04 8.63 7.98
C ARG A 78 3.50 8.61 8.43
N MET A 79 3.81 7.95 9.55
CA MET A 79 5.19 7.78 10.00
C MET A 79 6.01 7.00 8.97
N VAL A 80 5.49 5.88 8.47
CA VAL A 80 6.17 5.05 7.46
C VAL A 80 6.41 5.84 6.17
N HIS A 81 5.38 6.54 5.68
CA HIS A 81 5.50 7.40 4.50
C HIS A 81 6.65 8.42 4.64
N ARG A 82 6.71 9.11 5.79
CA ARG A 82 7.76 10.11 6.07
C ARG A 82 9.14 9.50 6.23
N ARG A 83 9.26 8.33 6.88
CA ARG A 83 10.56 7.65 7.05
C ARG A 83 11.13 7.19 5.71
N LEU A 84 10.30 6.62 4.84
CA LEU A 84 10.72 6.21 3.50
C LEU A 84 11.09 7.42 2.63
N ALA A 85 10.27 8.47 2.62
CA ALA A 85 10.59 9.71 1.90
C ALA A 85 11.89 10.36 2.38
N ALA A 86 12.17 10.34 3.68
CA ALA A 86 13.41 10.86 4.27
C ALA A 86 14.67 10.09 3.87
N ARG A 87 14.52 8.83 3.43
CA ARG A 87 15.62 7.96 3.00
C ARG A 87 15.91 8.05 1.50
N LEU A 88 15.06 8.74 0.73
CA LEU A 88 15.36 8.99 -0.67
C LEU A 88 16.68 9.77 -0.79
N PRO A 89 17.60 9.36 -1.69
CA PRO A 89 18.87 10.04 -1.85
C PRO A 89 18.74 11.55 -2.08
N ALA A 90 19.57 12.33 -1.40
CA ALA A 90 19.67 13.75 -1.66
C ALA A 90 20.21 14.00 -3.09
N GLY A 91 19.73 15.07 -3.74
CA GLY A 91 20.25 15.48 -5.05
C GLY A 91 19.81 14.60 -6.24
N LEU A 92 18.74 13.81 -6.11
CA LEU A 92 18.14 13.11 -7.25
C LEU A 92 17.78 14.10 -8.38
N PRO A 93 18.17 13.85 -9.65
CA PRO A 93 17.88 14.74 -10.77
C PRO A 93 16.37 14.79 -11.04
N GLY A 94 15.89 15.96 -11.45
CA GLY A 94 14.50 16.19 -11.83
C GLY A 94 14.25 16.20 -13.32
N PRO A 95 12.99 16.00 -13.78
CA PRO A 95 11.81 15.68 -12.97
C PRO A 95 11.82 14.26 -12.40
N ALA A 96 10.98 14.02 -11.38
CA ALA A 96 10.88 12.71 -10.76
C ALA A 96 9.43 12.19 -10.72
N VAL A 97 9.27 10.89 -11.03
CA VAL A 97 7.98 10.20 -11.02
C VAL A 97 7.99 9.13 -9.94
N VAL A 98 6.98 9.15 -9.07
CA VAL A 98 6.74 8.11 -8.05
C VAL A 98 5.63 7.20 -8.55
N VAL A 99 5.89 5.89 -8.62
CA VAL A 99 4.93 4.86 -9.03
C VAL A 99 4.61 3.96 -7.84
N GLY A 100 3.38 4.01 -7.35
CA GLY A 100 2.85 3.04 -6.38
C GLY A 100 2.32 1.79 -7.08
N MET A 101 2.66 0.59 -6.61
CA MET A 101 2.14 -0.64 -7.19
C MET A 101 0.79 -1.04 -6.58
N ALA A 102 -0.18 -1.31 -7.45
CA ALA A 102 -1.45 -1.88 -7.03
C ALA A 102 -1.24 -3.27 -6.40
N GLU A 103 -2.06 -3.70 -5.46
CA GLU A 103 -3.03 -2.89 -4.72
C GLU A 103 -2.38 -2.31 -3.46
N THR A 104 -1.45 -3.05 -2.83
CA THR A 104 -0.91 -2.81 -1.48
C THR A 104 -0.13 -1.52 -1.35
N ALA A 105 0.64 -1.14 -2.37
CA ALA A 105 1.56 -0.02 -2.31
C ALA A 105 1.01 1.29 -2.89
N ILE A 106 -0.27 1.36 -3.28
CA ILE A 106 -0.87 2.61 -3.80
C ILE A 106 -0.82 3.74 -2.76
N ALA A 107 -1.39 3.49 -1.57
CA ALA A 107 -1.40 4.51 -0.51
C ALA A 107 0.01 4.78 0.04
N LEU A 108 0.87 3.75 0.06
CA LEU A 108 2.27 3.89 0.43
C LEU A 108 3.00 4.83 -0.54
N GLY A 109 2.88 4.59 -1.85
CA GLY A 109 3.50 5.40 -2.90
C GLY A 109 2.99 6.84 -2.90
N HIS A 110 1.68 7.03 -2.80
CA HIS A 110 1.10 8.38 -2.73
C HIS A 110 1.56 9.10 -1.45
N GLY A 111 1.62 8.40 -0.33
CA GLY A 111 2.14 8.93 0.93
C GLY A 111 3.61 9.31 0.90
N VAL A 112 4.46 8.47 0.29
CA VAL A 112 5.89 8.77 0.09
C VAL A 112 6.05 9.98 -0.83
N HIS A 113 5.27 10.07 -1.92
CA HIS A 113 5.26 11.23 -2.80
C HIS A 113 4.88 12.52 -2.07
N ASP A 114 3.76 12.53 -1.33
CA ASP A 114 3.30 13.71 -0.58
C ASP A 114 4.31 14.16 0.50
N ALA A 115 4.88 13.19 1.23
CA ALA A 115 5.92 13.46 2.21
C ALA A 115 7.19 14.03 1.55
N TRP A 116 7.63 13.45 0.43
CA TRP A 116 8.83 13.89 -0.29
C TRP A 116 8.64 15.27 -0.90
N ARG A 117 7.49 15.55 -1.51
CA ARG A 117 7.09 16.89 -2.00
C ARG A 117 7.20 17.92 -0.88
N THR A 118 6.59 17.64 0.27
CA THR A 118 6.59 18.55 1.42
C THR A 118 8.01 18.81 1.96
N MET A 119 8.83 17.76 2.07
CA MET A 119 10.18 17.85 2.62
C MET A 119 11.18 18.52 1.67
N SER A 120 11.10 18.20 0.39
CA SER A 120 12.03 18.70 -0.63
C SER A 120 11.61 20.02 -1.26
N LYS A 121 10.33 20.42 -1.13
CA LYS A 121 9.71 21.59 -1.75
C LYS A 121 9.86 21.62 -3.29
N ARG A 122 10.01 20.45 -3.89
CA ARG A 122 10.12 20.28 -5.34
C ARG A 122 8.78 20.48 -6.02
N GLY A 123 8.78 21.20 -7.14
CA GLY A 123 7.61 21.39 -8.00
C GLY A 123 7.55 20.44 -9.20
N ASP A 124 8.54 19.56 -9.34
CA ASP A 124 8.75 18.66 -10.47
C ASP A 124 8.54 17.19 -10.10
N LEU A 125 7.62 16.93 -9.16
CA LEU A 125 7.22 15.60 -8.73
C LEU A 125 5.85 15.24 -9.30
N LEU A 126 5.73 14.01 -9.77
CA LEU A 126 4.49 13.41 -10.24
C LEU A 126 4.27 12.06 -9.58
N PHE A 127 3.08 11.83 -9.05
CA PHE A 127 2.64 10.52 -8.59
C PHE A 127 1.71 9.87 -9.61
N ILE A 128 1.97 8.59 -9.90
CA ILE A 128 1.02 7.69 -10.55
C ILE A 128 0.98 6.37 -9.77
N HIS A 129 -0.04 5.56 -10.01
CA HIS A 129 0.00 4.16 -9.57
C HIS A 129 -0.42 3.22 -10.69
N SER A 130 0.06 1.98 -10.62
CA SER A 130 -0.49 0.93 -11.47
C SER A 130 -1.93 0.63 -11.06
N THR A 131 -2.68 0.05 -11.99
CA THR A 131 -4.08 -0.31 -11.80
C THR A 131 -4.35 -1.64 -12.49
N ARG A 132 -5.39 -2.34 -12.07
CA ARG A 132 -5.91 -3.54 -12.74
C ARG A 132 -7.13 -3.22 -13.60
N TYR A 133 -7.57 -1.96 -13.59
CA TYR A 133 -8.73 -1.45 -14.35
C TYR A 133 -8.32 -0.74 -15.63
N HIS A 134 -8.92 -1.12 -16.75
CA HIS A 134 -8.79 -0.41 -18.01
C HIS A 134 -9.64 0.85 -18.02
N LEU A 135 -9.09 1.95 -18.56
CA LEU A 135 -9.79 3.23 -18.72
C LEU A 135 -9.76 3.64 -20.20
N ALA A 136 -10.89 3.59 -20.89
CA ALA A 136 -11.02 3.90 -22.31
C ALA A 136 -10.63 5.35 -22.65
N GLY A 137 -10.90 6.28 -21.74
CA GLY A 137 -10.57 7.70 -21.89
C GLY A 137 -9.08 8.03 -21.77
N HIS A 138 -8.24 7.05 -21.44
CA HIS A 138 -6.82 7.27 -21.17
C HIS A 138 -5.93 6.29 -21.93
N ARG A 139 -4.85 6.81 -22.53
CA ARG A 139 -3.91 5.96 -23.27
C ARG A 139 -3.19 5.02 -22.30
N LEU A 140 -3.22 3.73 -22.59
CA LEU A 140 -2.42 2.73 -21.90
C LEU A 140 -0.96 2.83 -22.37
N LEU A 141 -0.03 3.16 -21.47
CA LEU A 141 1.40 3.24 -21.79
C LEU A 141 2.05 1.86 -21.78
N SER A 142 1.74 1.05 -20.77
CA SER A 142 2.40 -0.24 -20.62
C SER A 142 1.60 -1.20 -19.76
N THR A 143 1.90 -2.48 -19.94
CA THR A 143 1.47 -3.57 -19.05
C THR A 143 2.69 -4.30 -18.50
N PHE A 144 2.58 -4.84 -17.30
CA PHE A 144 3.61 -5.71 -16.72
C PHE A 144 2.99 -6.77 -15.80
N GLU A 145 3.65 -7.90 -15.62
CA GLU A 145 3.17 -8.99 -14.79
C GLU A 145 4.01 -9.14 -13.53
N GLU A 146 3.34 -9.42 -12.41
CA GLU A 146 4.00 -9.85 -11.18
C GLU A 146 4.22 -11.37 -11.23
N SER A 147 5.44 -11.83 -10.97
CA SER A 147 5.84 -13.24 -11.08
C SER A 147 5.06 -14.19 -10.16
N HIS A 148 4.37 -13.65 -9.13
CA HIS A 148 3.66 -14.40 -8.10
C HIS A 148 2.14 -14.15 -8.09
N SER A 149 1.64 -13.27 -8.95
CA SER A 149 0.20 -12.98 -9.10
C SER A 149 -0.35 -13.76 -10.30
N HIS A 150 -1.49 -14.42 -10.11
CA HIS A 150 -2.26 -15.01 -11.21
C HIS A 150 -3.27 -14.03 -11.83
N ALA A 151 -3.44 -12.83 -11.26
CA ALA A 151 -4.35 -11.81 -11.77
C ALA A 151 -3.75 -11.02 -12.95
N THR A 152 -4.64 -10.49 -13.80
CA THR A 152 -4.40 -9.57 -14.94
C THR A 152 -3.17 -8.68 -14.79
N GLY A 153 -2.31 -8.55 -15.81
CA GLY A 153 -1.17 -7.65 -15.75
C GLY A 153 -1.50 -6.26 -15.19
N HIS A 154 -0.57 -5.65 -14.47
CA HIS A 154 -0.66 -4.25 -14.08
C HIS A 154 -0.68 -3.35 -15.29
N LEU A 155 -1.51 -2.33 -15.23
CA LEU A 155 -1.66 -1.31 -16.25
C LEU A 155 -1.07 0.00 -15.74
N ILE A 156 -0.36 0.71 -16.61
CA ILE A 156 0.08 2.09 -16.39
C ILE A 156 -0.57 2.95 -17.47
N HIS A 157 -1.45 3.86 -17.07
CA HIS A 157 -2.06 4.84 -17.97
C HIS A 157 -1.18 6.09 -18.07
N GLU A 158 -1.26 6.76 -19.20
CA GLU A 158 -0.64 8.05 -19.40
C GLU A 158 -1.27 9.09 -18.47
N PRO A 159 -0.47 10.03 -17.91
CA PRO A 159 -1.02 11.15 -17.19
C PRO A 159 -2.03 11.93 -18.05
N ALA A 160 -3.19 12.26 -17.49
CA ALA A 160 -4.29 12.88 -18.23
C ALA A 160 -4.01 14.35 -18.58
N HIS A 161 -3.34 15.08 -17.69
CA HIS A 161 -3.02 16.48 -17.92
C HIS A 161 -1.78 16.62 -18.81
N PRO A 162 -1.80 17.44 -19.89
CA PRO A 162 -0.67 17.53 -20.83
C PRO A 162 0.68 17.86 -20.18
N ALA A 163 0.70 18.82 -19.25
CA ALA A 163 1.93 19.18 -18.52
C ALA A 163 2.48 18.04 -17.65
N ASP A 164 1.65 17.08 -17.24
CA ASP A 164 2.05 15.91 -16.46
C ASP A 164 2.54 14.78 -17.37
N ALA A 165 1.94 14.64 -18.56
CA ALA A 165 2.44 13.75 -19.60
C ALA A 165 3.83 14.20 -20.07
N ASP A 166 4.05 15.50 -20.27
CA ASP A 166 5.37 16.07 -20.59
C ASP A 166 6.38 15.77 -19.47
N LEU A 167 6.02 16.03 -18.21
CA LEU A 167 6.87 15.77 -17.05
C LEU A 167 7.24 14.28 -16.96
N PHE A 168 6.28 13.38 -17.19
CA PHE A 168 6.51 11.95 -17.24
C PHE A 168 7.50 11.57 -18.36
N ALA A 169 7.34 12.12 -19.57
CA ALA A 169 8.19 11.82 -20.71
C ALA A 169 9.65 12.27 -20.51
N ILE A 170 9.87 13.43 -19.87
CA ILE A 170 11.21 13.95 -19.59
C ILE A 170 11.78 13.50 -18.22
N CYS A 171 11.11 12.57 -17.54
CA CYS A 171 11.48 12.07 -16.23
C CYS A 171 12.96 11.62 -16.19
N ARG A 172 13.69 12.06 -15.15
CA ARG A 172 15.09 11.69 -14.91
C ARG A 172 15.27 10.75 -13.72
N THR A 173 14.32 10.74 -12.79
CA THR A 173 14.29 9.86 -11.61
C THR A 173 12.96 9.13 -11.49
N LEU A 174 13.00 7.80 -11.50
CA LEU A 174 11.85 6.94 -11.28
C LEU A 174 11.92 6.33 -9.87
N VAL A 175 10.92 6.60 -9.02
CA VAL A 175 10.79 6.00 -7.69
C VAL A 175 9.71 4.94 -7.76
N LEU A 176 10.07 3.68 -7.55
CA LEU A 176 9.15 2.54 -7.59
C LEU A 176 8.84 2.10 -6.17
N VAL A 177 7.56 2.05 -5.80
CA VAL A 177 7.15 1.78 -4.42
C VAL A 177 6.35 0.49 -4.36
N ASP A 178 6.85 -0.46 -3.57
CA ASP A 178 6.15 -1.68 -3.17
C ASP A 178 6.04 -1.75 -1.64
N ASP A 179 5.23 -2.67 -1.10
CA ASP A 179 5.30 -2.98 0.33
C ASP A 179 6.44 -3.94 0.68
N GLU A 180 6.67 -4.94 -0.16
CA GLU A 180 7.63 -6.01 0.08
C GLU A 180 8.43 -6.37 -1.18
N ALA A 181 9.73 -6.63 -1.04
CA ALA A 181 10.55 -7.19 -2.12
C ALA A 181 11.13 -8.54 -1.73
N SER A 182 10.87 -9.57 -2.52
CA SER A 182 11.44 -10.92 -2.31
C SER A 182 12.38 -11.31 -3.44
N THR A 183 11.91 -11.21 -4.70
CA THR A 183 12.73 -11.55 -5.88
C THR A 183 13.22 -10.32 -6.64
N GLY A 184 12.62 -9.16 -6.43
CA GLY A 184 12.91 -7.91 -7.14
C GLY A 184 12.46 -7.86 -8.60
N SER A 185 11.95 -8.97 -9.16
CA SER A 185 11.57 -9.07 -10.59
C SER A 185 10.47 -8.08 -10.97
N THR A 186 9.51 -7.82 -10.08
CA THR A 186 8.44 -6.83 -10.32
C THR A 186 9.02 -5.43 -10.57
N PHE A 187 10.06 -5.04 -9.82
CA PHE A 187 10.70 -3.75 -10.02
C PHE A 187 11.38 -3.64 -11.39
N VAL A 188 12.06 -4.70 -11.84
CA VAL A 188 12.70 -4.74 -13.17
C VAL A 188 11.63 -4.59 -14.25
N ALA A 189 10.57 -5.40 -14.20
CA ALA A 189 9.49 -5.37 -15.19
C ALA A 189 8.82 -3.99 -15.28
N LEU A 190 8.54 -3.36 -14.13
CA LEU A 190 7.98 -2.01 -14.09
C LEU A 190 8.97 -0.95 -14.59
N ALA A 191 10.25 -1.03 -14.22
CA ALA A 191 11.27 -0.11 -14.69
C ALA A 191 11.44 -0.16 -16.21
N GLU A 192 11.47 -1.36 -16.81
CA GLU A 192 11.52 -1.56 -18.26
C GLU A 192 10.27 -1.03 -18.96
N ALA A 193 9.09 -1.29 -18.36
CA ALA A 193 7.82 -0.77 -18.84
C ALA A 193 7.80 0.77 -18.90
N CYS A 194 8.29 1.44 -17.85
CA CYS A 194 8.40 2.89 -17.80
C CYS A 194 9.51 3.45 -18.71
N ARG A 195 10.68 2.79 -18.77
CA ARG A 195 11.85 3.24 -19.55
C ARG A 195 11.52 3.51 -21.01
N ARG A 196 10.65 2.70 -21.62
CA ARG A 196 10.18 2.87 -23.02
C ARG A 196 9.57 4.24 -23.29
N HIS A 197 9.06 4.90 -22.26
CA HIS A 197 8.41 6.22 -22.32
C HIS A 197 9.21 7.32 -21.63
N MET A 198 10.37 7.00 -21.04
CA MET A 198 11.23 7.93 -20.30
C MET A 198 12.67 7.88 -20.85
N PRO A 199 12.93 8.42 -22.06
CA PRO A 199 14.26 8.37 -22.67
C PRO A 199 15.36 9.05 -21.83
N GLY A 200 14.99 10.04 -21.00
CA GLY A 200 15.88 10.77 -20.10
C GLY A 200 16.15 10.08 -18.75
N LEU A 201 15.56 8.90 -18.49
CA LEU A 201 15.66 8.21 -17.21
C LEU A 201 17.12 7.90 -16.88
N SER A 202 17.58 8.38 -15.73
CA SER A 202 18.99 8.27 -15.31
C SER A 202 19.15 7.68 -13.91
N ARG A 203 18.09 7.71 -13.09
CA ARG A 203 18.06 7.21 -11.72
C ARG A 203 16.80 6.41 -11.47
N ILE A 204 16.95 5.31 -10.75
CA ILE A 204 15.82 4.54 -10.20
C ILE A 204 16.02 4.42 -8.70
N VAL A 205 14.93 4.51 -7.93
CA VAL A 205 14.94 4.21 -6.49
C VAL A 205 13.81 3.23 -6.20
N CYS A 206 14.15 2.01 -5.79
CA CYS A 206 13.19 1.02 -5.33
C CYS A 206 12.94 1.21 -3.84
N VAL A 207 11.68 1.39 -3.45
CA VAL A 207 11.25 1.70 -2.10
C VAL A 207 10.34 0.60 -1.59
N THR A 208 10.69 -0.02 -0.46
CA THR A 208 9.85 -1.03 0.21
C THR A 208 9.75 -0.81 1.71
N ILE A 209 8.74 -1.40 2.35
CA ILE A 209 8.74 -1.47 3.82
C ILE A 209 9.74 -2.55 4.25
N THR A 210 9.61 -3.75 3.67
CA THR A 210 10.50 -4.89 3.92
C THR A 210 11.18 -5.37 2.65
N ASP A 211 12.50 -5.49 2.67
CA ASP A 211 13.30 -6.09 1.60
C ASP A 211 13.89 -7.42 2.08
N TRP A 212 13.55 -8.50 1.40
CA TRP A 212 13.97 -9.88 1.68
C TRP A 212 14.86 -10.48 0.59
N MET A 213 15.34 -9.67 -0.36
CA MET A 213 16.14 -10.15 -1.48
C MET A 213 17.51 -10.68 -1.03
N GLY A 214 18.09 -10.08 0.01
CA GLY A 214 19.49 -10.26 0.38
C GLY A 214 20.45 -9.54 -0.58
N GLU A 215 21.73 -9.44 -0.18
CA GLU A 215 22.74 -8.63 -0.88
C GLU A 215 23.01 -9.12 -2.32
N VAL A 216 23.26 -10.43 -2.50
CA VAL A 216 23.55 -11.03 -3.82
C VAL A 216 22.43 -10.74 -4.82
N ARG A 217 21.18 -11.00 -4.44
CA ARG A 217 20.03 -10.77 -5.31
C ARG A 217 19.84 -9.27 -5.61
N ARG A 218 20.11 -8.40 -4.64
CA ARG A 218 20.02 -6.95 -4.82
C ARG A 218 21.04 -6.46 -5.85
N GLU A 219 22.24 -7.05 -5.90
CA GLU A 219 23.23 -6.79 -6.95
C GLU A 219 22.75 -7.26 -8.32
N GLU A 220 22.21 -8.49 -8.43
CA GLU A 220 21.63 -9.00 -9.68
C GLU A 220 20.52 -8.07 -10.22
N ILE A 221 19.63 -7.59 -9.34
CA ILE A 221 18.57 -6.66 -9.72
C ILE A 221 19.16 -5.30 -10.13
N ARG A 222 20.23 -4.84 -9.50
CA ARG A 222 20.91 -3.59 -9.91
C ARG A 222 21.47 -3.70 -11.32
N ASP A 223 22.03 -4.84 -11.68
CA ASP A 223 22.57 -5.10 -13.02
C ASP A 223 21.47 -5.28 -14.08
N ALA A 224 20.32 -5.84 -13.70
CA ALA A 224 19.16 -5.99 -14.58
C ALA A 224 18.39 -4.67 -14.82
N MET A 225 18.63 -3.62 -14.03
CA MET A 225 17.89 -2.37 -14.11
C MET A 225 18.32 -1.49 -15.29
N PRO A 226 17.39 -0.78 -15.95
CA PRO A 226 17.70 0.02 -17.14
C PRO A 226 18.39 1.38 -16.83
N ALA A 227 18.67 1.68 -15.57
CA ALA A 227 19.38 2.89 -15.12
C ALA A 227 20.01 2.65 -13.74
N ARG A 228 20.83 3.59 -13.26
CA ARG A 228 21.48 3.45 -11.95
C ARG A 228 20.43 3.44 -10.83
N THR A 229 20.38 2.33 -10.11
CA THR A 229 19.34 2.04 -9.10
C THR A 229 19.88 2.12 -7.68
N ASP A 230 19.09 2.66 -6.75
CA ASP A 230 19.26 2.51 -5.30
C ASP A 230 18.07 1.75 -4.69
N PHE A 231 18.29 1.12 -3.54
CA PHE A 231 17.25 0.45 -2.76
C PHE A 231 17.09 1.15 -1.42
N VAL A 232 15.84 1.44 -1.06
CA VAL A 232 15.44 2.09 0.18
C VAL A 232 14.40 1.21 0.87
N SER A 233 14.70 0.78 2.08
CA SER A 233 13.74 0.05 2.90
C SER A 233 13.80 0.47 4.37
N LEU A 234 12.75 0.10 5.13
CA LEU A 234 12.74 0.22 6.59
C LEU A 234 13.33 -1.02 7.26
N LEU A 235 13.27 -2.18 6.60
CA LEU A 235 13.81 -3.44 7.08
C LEU A 235 14.40 -4.23 5.91
N GLU A 236 15.54 -4.85 6.16
CA GLU A 236 16.29 -5.69 5.24
C GLU A 236 16.56 -7.05 5.90
N GLY A 237 16.42 -8.12 5.15
CA GLY A 237 16.67 -9.48 5.63
C GLY A 237 16.67 -10.51 4.52
N HIS A 238 16.53 -11.77 4.92
CA HIS A 238 16.39 -12.92 4.03
C HIS A 238 15.39 -13.91 4.59
N TYR A 239 14.88 -14.79 3.73
CA TYR A 239 13.95 -15.84 4.12
C TYR A 239 14.27 -17.17 3.45
N SER A 240 13.79 -18.25 4.07
CA SER A 240 13.71 -19.57 3.47
C SER A 240 12.34 -20.18 3.79
N PHE A 241 11.84 -21.00 2.89
CA PHE A 241 10.57 -21.68 3.07
C PHE A 241 10.75 -23.17 2.84
N VAL A 242 10.33 -23.97 3.81
CA VAL A 242 10.34 -25.45 3.73
C VAL A 242 8.89 -25.91 3.54
N PRO A 243 8.50 -26.36 2.33
CA PRO A 243 7.15 -26.85 2.08
C PRO A 243 6.79 -28.07 2.92
N SER A 244 5.51 -28.22 3.23
CA SER A 244 4.94 -29.45 3.80
C SER A 244 4.19 -30.25 2.74
N ASP A 245 3.91 -31.52 3.02
CA ASP A 245 3.06 -32.39 2.17
C ASP A 245 1.55 -32.07 2.26
N ALA A 246 1.17 -31.02 2.99
CA ALA A 246 -0.22 -30.62 3.10
C ALA A 246 -0.80 -30.19 1.73
N PRO A 247 -2.05 -30.57 1.40
CA PRO A 247 -2.67 -30.19 0.14
C PRO A 247 -2.85 -28.67 0.07
N LEU A 248 -2.43 -28.10 -1.06
CA LEU A 248 -2.54 -26.65 -1.29
C LEU A 248 -4.01 -26.26 -1.51
N PRO A 249 -4.46 -25.11 -0.96
CA PRO A 249 -5.83 -24.66 -1.15
C PRO A 249 -6.08 -24.32 -2.62
N ARG A 250 -7.29 -24.60 -3.11
CA ARG A 250 -7.75 -24.08 -4.40
C ARG A 250 -7.90 -22.56 -4.31
N MET A 251 -7.32 -21.86 -5.27
CA MET A 251 -7.41 -20.41 -5.41
C MET A 251 -8.70 -20.04 -6.16
N PRO A 252 -9.50 -19.07 -5.66
CA PRO A 252 -10.61 -18.52 -6.41
C PRO A 252 -10.11 -17.71 -7.62
N ASP A 253 -10.94 -17.57 -8.65
CA ASP A 253 -10.64 -16.63 -9.73
C ASP A 253 -10.88 -15.21 -9.25
N VAL A 254 -9.84 -14.38 -9.37
CA VAL A 254 -9.80 -12.97 -8.95
C VAL A 254 -9.38 -12.07 -10.12
N THR A 255 -9.52 -12.60 -11.33
CA THR A 255 -9.24 -11.92 -12.58
C THR A 255 -10.47 -11.09 -12.97
N GLY A 256 -10.28 -9.78 -13.12
CA GLY A 256 -11.38 -8.90 -13.55
C GLY A 256 -11.87 -9.23 -14.96
N ASP A 257 -13.02 -8.65 -15.33
CA ASP A 257 -13.67 -8.94 -16.62
C ASP A 257 -12.93 -8.33 -17.83
N GLY A 258 -11.94 -7.46 -17.58
CA GLY A 258 -11.17 -6.73 -18.60
C GLY A 258 -11.94 -5.56 -19.24
N GLY A 259 -13.15 -5.29 -18.75
CA GLY A 259 -14.00 -4.20 -19.19
C GLY A 259 -13.46 -2.83 -18.76
N PHE A 260 -13.81 -1.81 -19.53
CA PHE A 260 -13.49 -0.42 -19.23
C PHE A 260 -14.30 0.07 -18.03
N LYS A 261 -13.63 0.74 -17.08
CA LYS A 261 -14.21 1.16 -15.80
C LYS A 261 -14.43 2.67 -15.68
N ASP A 262 -14.34 3.41 -16.78
CA ASP A 262 -14.44 4.88 -16.81
C ASP A 262 -15.72 5.41 -16.14
N SER A 263 -16.86 4.75 -16.37
CA SER A 263 -18.14 5.15 -15.75
C SER A 263 -18.19 4.89 -14.24
N LEU A 264 -17.35 3.99 -13.73
CA LEU A 264 -17.25 3.66 -12.32
C LEU A 264 -16.14 4.45 -11.63
N ILE A 265 -15.14 4.94 -12.35
CA ILE A 265 -13.99 5.66 -11.77
C ILE A 265 -13.88 7.04 -12.44
N PRO A 266 -14.84 7.94 -12.20
CA PRO A 266 -14.90 9.24 -12.88
C PRO A 266 -13.85 10.25 -12.37
N VAL A 267 -13.31 10.05 -11.17
CA VAL A 267 -12.35 10.97 -10.53
C VAL A 267 -10.95 10.36 -10.51
N ASN A 268 -9.96 11.14 -10.91
CA ASN A 268 -8.56 10.72 -10.83
C ASN A 268 -8.01 10.88 -9.41
N TRP A 269 -7.87 9.76 -8.71
CA TRP A 269 -7.21 9.67 -7.39
C TRP A 269 -5.73 9.21 -7.46
N GLY A 270 -5.15 9.19 -8.66
CA GLY A 270 -3.73 8.88 -8.88
C GLY A 270 -3.45 8.01 -10.11
N ARG A 271 -4.46 7.37 -10.72
CA ARG A 271 -4.26 6.49 -11.89
C ARG A 271 -3.70 7.23 -13.10
N THR A 272 -4.02 8.51 -13.24
CA THR A 272 -3.66 9.33 -14.41
C THR A 272 -2.89 10.59 -14.03
N GLY A 273 -2.09 10.50 -12.96
CA GLY A 273 -1.14 11.55 -12.57
C GLY A 273 -1.69 12.52 -11.52
N LEU A 274 -0.92 12.79 -10.48
CA LEU A 274 -1.17 13.81 -9.48
C LEU A 274 0.14 14.50 -9.07
N ARG A 275 0.17 15.84 -9.11
CA ARG A 275 1.28 16.62 -8.52
C ARG A 275 1.13 16.84 -7.02
N GLU A 276 -0.10 16.80 -6.54
CA GLU A 276 -0.44 16.91 -5.12
C GLU A 276 -1.70 16.10 -4.81
N PRO A 277 -1.91 15.73 -3.54
CA PRO A 277 -3.13 15.07 -3.13
C PRO A 277 -4.36 15.87 -3.51
N HIS A 278 -5.29 15.23 -4.22
CA HIS A 278 -6.59 15.83 -4.50
C HIS A 278 -7.33 16.11 -3.17
N PRO A 279 -7.95 17.30 -3.01
CA PRO A 279 -8.72 17.62 -1.81
C PRO A 279 -9.87 16.63 -1.61
N LEU A 280 -10.24 16.40 -0.35
CA LEU A 280 -11.44 15.63 0.00
C LEU A 280 -12.69 16.42 -0.42
N PRO A 281 -13.74 15.77 -0.96
CA PRO A 281 -15.01 16.44 -1.27
C PRO A 281 -15.65 17.09 -0.04
N ASP A 282 -16.42 18.16 -0.23
CA ASP A 282 -17.01 18.93 0.87
C ASP A 282 -17.86 18.08 1.83
N HIS A 283 -18.72 17.20 1.30
CA HIS A 283 -19.54 16.30 2.13
C HIS A 283 -18.69 15.31 2.94
N VAL A 284 -17.52 14.92 2.43
CA VAL A 284 -16.56 14.09 3.17
C VAL A 284 -15.87 14.91 4.26
N THR A 285 -15.51 16.16 3.97
CA THR A 285 -14.92 17.05 4.98
C THR A 285 -15.90 17.45 6.08
N ALA A 286 -17.20 17.43 5.80
CA ALA A 286 -18.27 17.69 6.75
C ALA A 286 -18.49 16.53 7.75
N ILE A 287 -17.92 15.35 7.51
CA ILE A 287 -18.00 14.24 8.47
C ILE A 287 -17.23 14.61 9.75
N GLU A 288 -17.93 14.65 10.87
CA GLU A 288 -17.36 14.90 12.19
C GLU A 288 -17.23 13.60 12.99
N ALA A 289 -16.30 13.61 13.95
CA ALA A 289 -16.13 12.54 14.92
C ALA A 289 -16.17 13.09 16.33
N LYS A 290 -16.72 12.31 17.25
CA LYS A 290 -16.67 12.62 18.69
C LYS A 290 -15.29 12.25 19.24
N PRO A 291 -14.76 12.97 20.24
CA PRO A 291 -13.58 12.52 20.96
C PRO A 291 -13.77 11.08 21.45
N VAL A 292 -12.69 10.28 21.35
CA VAL A 292 -12.61 8.85 21.71
C VAL A 292 -13.55 7.89 20.97
N GLU A 293 -14.33 8.36 19.98
CA GLU A 293 -15.13 7.51 19.11
C GLU A 293 -14.23 6.53 18.35
N ARG A 294 -14.54 5.23 18.40
CA ARG A 294 -13.77 4.21 17.68
C ARG A 294 -14.29 4.11 16.26
N ILE A 295 -13.50 4.55 15.29
CA ILE A 295 -13.90 4.60 13.89
C ILE A 295 -12.97 3.74 13.04
N LEU A 296 -13.54 2.86 12.22
CA LEU A 296 -12.81 2.25 11.11
C LEU A 296 -13.14 2.99 9.81
N VAL A 297 -12.13 3.50 9.13
CA VAL A 297 -12.27 4.02 7.76
C VAL A 297 -11.75 2.97 6.79
N LEU A 298 -12.63 2.45 5.94
CA LEU A 298 -12.36 1.34 5.03
C LEU A 298 -12.32 1.84 3.58
N GLY A 299 -11.18 1.72 2.91
CA GLY A 299 -11.07 1.89 1.45
C GLY A 299 -11.49 0.64 0.68
N THR A 300 -11.85 0.79 -0.60
CA THR A 300 -12.25 -0.34 -1.46
C THR A 300 -11.18 -0.64 -2.49
N GLY A 301 -10.63 -1.86 -2.49
CA GLY A 301 -9.63 -2.28 -3.47
C GLY A 301 -8.44 -1.33 -3.59
N GLU A 302 -8.27 -0.73 -4.77
CA GLU A 302 -7.22 0.23 -5.06
C GLU A 302 -7.43 1.63 -4.44
N PHE A 303 -8.66 1.95 -4.02
CA PHE A 303 -9.03 3.25 -3.45
C PHE A 303 -8.70 3.34 -1.95
N VAL A 304 -7.46 3.73 -1.63
CA VAL A 304 -6.97 3.68 -0.23
C VAL A 304 -6.44 5.01 0.30
N TYR A 305 -5.79 5.83 -0.54
CA TYR A 305 -5.17 7.07 -0.05
C TYR A 305 -6.19 8.15 0.37
N PRO A 306 -7.28 8.43 -0.38
CA PRO A 306 -8.28 9.39 0.08
C PRO A 306 -9.02 8.95 1.37
N PRO A 307 -9.41 7.68 1.55
CA PRO A 307 -9.91 7.18 2.84
C PRO A 307 -8.90 7.38 3.99
N PHE A 308 -7.60 7.18 3.73
CA PHE A 308 -6.56 7.50 4.70
C PHE A 308 -6.52 8.99 5.08
N GLN A 309 -6.75 9.90 4.13
CA GLN A 309 -6.83 11.34 4.41
C GLN A 309 -8.05 11.70 5.27
N LEU A 310 -9.22 11.09 5.00
CA LEU A 310 -10.40 11.19 5.87
C LEU A 310 -10.07 10.70 7.29
N ALA A 311 -9.45 9.52 7.41
CA ALA A 311 -9.08 8.96 8.70
C ALA A 311 -8.13 9.87 9.51
N ARG A 312 -7.15 10.51 8.84
CA ARG A 312 -6.28 11.51 9.48
C ARG A 312 -7.07 12.69 10.03
N ARG A 313 -8.06 13.17 9.27
CA ARG A 313 -8.91 14.29 9.68
C ARG A 313 -9.74 13.91 10.92
N LEU A 314 -10.40 12.76 10.91
CA LEU A 314 -11.20 12.29 12.04
C LEU A 314 -10.33 12.04 13.28
N SER A 315 -9.12 11.49 13.10
CA SER A 315 -8.16 11.32 14.21
C SER A 315 -7.71 12.66 14.80
N ALA A 316 -7.55 13.70 13.98
CA ALA A 316 -7.22 15.05 14.46
C ALA A 316 -8.37 15.71 15.27
N MET A 317 -9.60 15.19 15.17
CA MET A 317 -10.75 15.59 16.00
C MET A 317 -10.80 14.84 17.34
N GLY A 318 -9.84 13.95 17.60
CA GLY A 318 -9.72 13.20 18.87
C GLY A 318 -10.36 11.81 18.86
N ALA A 319 -10.85 11.32 17.71
CA ALA A 319 -11.35 9.96 17.58
C ALA A 319 -10.23 8.90 17.56
N ASP A 320 -10.52 7.69 18.03
CA ASP A 320 -9.63 6.52 17.90
C ASP A 320 -9.88 5.86 16.54
N VAL A 321 -9.10 6.27 15.55
CA VAL A 321 -9.33 5.91 14.15
C VAL A 321 -8.35 4.84 13.68
N MET A 322 -8.91 3.82 13.03
CA MET A 322 -8.17 2.79 12.29
C MET A 322 -8.47 2.92 10.79
N VAL A 323 -7.50 2.55 9.97
CA VAL A 323 -7.59 2.53 8.51
C VAL A 323 -7.40 1.11 8.02
N GLN A 324 -8.24 0.68 7.10
CA GLN A 324 -8.03 -0.55 6.35
C GLN A 324 -8.51 -0.37 4.90
N ALA A 325 -8.20 -1.31 4.03
CA ALA A 325 -8.82 -1.44 2.72
C ALA A 325 -9.16 -2.89 2.40
N THR A 326 -10.25 -3.08 1.64
CA THR A 326 -10.61 -4.40 1.09
C THR A 326 -9.60 -4.82 0.04
N THR A 327 -9.56 -6.12 -0.28
CA THR A 327 -8.62 -6.65 -1.25
C THR A 327 -9.17 -7.83 -2.00
N ARG A 328 -8.69 -8.05 -3.22
CA ARG A 328 -8.96 -9.28 -4.00
C ARG A 328 -8.01 -10.42 -3.67
N SER A 329 -7.04 -10.24 -2.76
CA SER A 329 -6.02 -11.27 -2.45
C SER A 329 -6.61 -12.35 -1.53
N PRO A 330 -6.73 -13.62 -1.98
CA PRO A 330 -7.31 -14.68 -1.15
C PRO A 330 -6.27 -15.24 -0.17
N ILE A 331 -6.38 -14.85 1.09
CA ILE A 331 -5.52 -15.36 2.18
C ILE A 331 -6.30 -16.33 3.08
N MET A 332 -5.58 -17.17 3.82
CA MET A 332 -6.18 -18.09 4.77
C MET A 332 -6.23 -17.45 6.16
N GLU A 333 -7.23 -17.85 6.94
CA GLU A 333 -7.27 -17.54 8.36
C GLU A 333 -6.17 -18.32 9.10
N GLY A 334 -5.52 -17.67 10.05
CA GLY A 334 -4.42 -18.22 10.83
C GLY A 334 -3.28 -17.22 11.00
N ASN A 335 -2.46 -17.47 12.03
CA ASN A 335 -1.33 -16.61 12.39
C ASN A 335 -1.80 -15.17 12.63
N ASP A 336 -1.36 -14.20 11.81
CA ASP A 336 -1.67 -12.78 11.96
C ASP A 336 -3.00 -12.34 11.37
N VAL A 337 -3.72 -13.23 10.68
CA VAL A 337 -4.98 -12.92 10.01
C VAL A 337 -6.11 -13.69 10.66
N HIS A 338 -7.16 -12.97 11.05
CA HIS A 338 -8.35 -13.54 11.71
C HIS A 338 -9.63 -12.99 11.12
N GLY A 339 -10.67 -13.81 10.98
CA GLY A 339 -11.93 -13.39 10.38
C GLY A 339 -11.78 -13.08 8.89
N ILE A 340 -12.68 -13.64 8.09
CA ILE A 340 -12.75 -13.39 6.66
C ILE A 340 -14.21 -13.04 6.33
N LEU A 341 -14.41 -11.85 5.76
CA LEU A 341 -15.64 -11.49 5.09
C LEU A 341 -15.36 -11.49 3.59
N GLU A 342 -16.11 -12.31 2.86
CA GLU A 342 -16.06 -12.41 1.40
C GLU A 342 -17.33 -11.76 0.82
N PHE A 343 -17.18 -10.91 -0.19
CA PHE A 343 -18.25 -10.13 -0.82
C PHE A 343 -17.84 -9.75 -2.26
N PRO A 344 -18.78 -9.44 -3.17
CA PRO A 344 -18.44 -9.05 -4.53
C PRO A 344 -17.67 -7.73 -4.59
N ASP A 345 -16.88 -7.51 -5.64
CA ASP A 345 -16.18 -6.25 -5.89
C ASP A 345 -17.14 -5.07 -6.19
N ALA A 346 -16.66 -3.84 -6.02
CA ALA A 346 -17.40 -2.61 -6.32
C ALA A 346 -17.22 -2.10 -7.76
N TYR A 347 -16.49 -2.83 -8.61
CA TYR A 347 -16.04 -2.45 -9.95
C TYR A 347 -16.73 -3.27 -11.07
N ARG A 348 -17.74 -4.08 -10.69
CA ARG A 348 -18.53 -4.95 -11.58
C ARG A 348 -17.67 -5.99 -12.32
N ASP A 349 -16.54 -6.39 -11.75
CA ASP A 349 -15.73 -7.49 -12.27
C ASP A 349 -16.36 -8.87 -12.00
N GLY A 350 -17.26 -8.96 -11.01
CA GLY A 350 -17.85 -10.22 -10.58
C GLY A 350 -16.87 -11.10 -9.80
N ILE A 351 -15.83 -10.50 -9.23
CA ILE A 351 -14.78 -11.20 -8.48
C ILE A 351 -15.00 -11.08 -6.97
N PRO A 352 -14.54 -12.07 -6.19
CA PRO A 352 -14.59 -11.97 -4.74
C PRO A 352 -13.55 -10.96 -4.24
N ASN A 353 -14.02 -10.05 -3.40
CA ASN A 353 -13.20 -9.21 -2.53
C ASN A 353 -13.34 -9.69 -1.08
N PHE A 354 -12.32 -9.34 -0.30
CA PHE A 354 -12.15 -9.81 1.06
C PHE A 354 -11.88 -8.64 2.01
N LEU A 355 -12.40 -8.77 3.22
CA LEU A 355 -12.02 -7.98 4.39
C LEU A 355 -11.58 -8.93 5.50
N TYR A 356 -10.47 -8.57 6.14
CA TYR A 356 -9.80 -9.39 7.14
C TYR A 356 -9.69 -8.66 8.46
N SER A 357 -9.64 -9.40 9.58
CA SER A 357 -9.32 -8.85 10.90
C SER A 357 -10.29 -7.79 11.42
N VAL A 358 -11.51 -7.77 10.90
CA VAL A 358 -12.61 -6.91 11.34
C VAL A 358 -13.76 -7.78 11.80
N ARG A 359 -14.28 -7.49 13.00
CA ARG A 359 -15.45 -8.18 13.57
C ARG A 359 -16.61 -7.20 13.78
N PRO A 360 -17.86 -7.67 13.71
CA PRO A 360 -19.01 -6.85 14.10
C PRO A 360 -18.84 -6.28 15.52
N ARG A 361 -19.29 -5.03 15.73
CA ARG A 361 -19.25 -4.30 17.02
C ARG A 361 -17.86 -3.97 17.57
N GLN A 362 -16.80 -4.14 16.78
CA GLN A 362 -15.45 -3.72 17.16
C GLN A 362 -15.30 -2.19 17.21
N TYR A 363 -16.06 -1.49 16.37
CA TYR A 363 -16.03 -0.03 16.20
C TYR A 363 -17.41 0.56 16.49
N ASP A 364 -17.43 1.81 16.93
CA ASP A 364 -18.66 2.58 17.13
C ASP A 364 -19.25 3.01 15.77
N ARG A 365 -18.37 3.28 14.80
CA ARG A 365 -18.73 3.62 13.42
C ARG A 365 -17.75 3.02 12.42
N ILE A 366 -18.25 2.56 11.28
CA ILE A 366 -17.44 2.06 10.16
C ILE A 366 -17.83 2.86 8.92
N LEU A 367 -16.87 3.53 8.30
CA LEU A 367 -17.07 4.32 7.08
C LEU A 367 -16.48 3.54 5.89
N VAL A 368 -17.32 3.02 4.99
CA VAL A 368 -16.85 2.34 3.77
C VAL A 368 -16.79 3.34 2.63
N CYS A 369 -15.57 3.62 2.18
CA CYS A 369 -15.28 4.67 1.23
C CYS A 369 -15.17 4.11 -0.18
N TYR A 370 -16.00 4.61 -1.09
CA TYR A 370 -16.08 4.17 -2.48
C TYR A 370 -15.59 5.28 -3.42
N GLU A 371 -14.69 4.98 -4.36
CA GLU A 371 -14.48 5.83 -5.54
C GLU A 371 -15.52 5.61 -6.63
N THR A 372 -16.32 4.55 -6.48
CA THR A 372 -17.36 4.14 -7.40
C THR A 372 -18.74 4.71 -7.04
N PRO A 373 -19.67 4.77 -8.01
CA PRO A 373 -21.02 5.30 -7.77
C PRO A 373 -21.86 4.51 -6.75
N PRO A 374 -22.87 5.14 -6.11
CA PRO A 374 -23.73 4.50 -5.11
C PRO A 374 -24.36 3.17 -5.49
N GLU A 375 -24.71 2.98 -6.76
CA GLU A 375 -25.29 1.73 -7.26
C GLU A 375 -24.32 0.53 -7.25
N THR A 376 -23.05 0.75 -6.94
CA THR A 376 -22.03 -0.31 -6.76
C THR A 376 -21.75 -0.63 -5.30
N ALA A 377 -22.48 -0.01 -4.37
CA ALA A 377 -22.30 -0.23 -2.94
C ALA A 377 -22.45 -1.73 -2.60
N GLN A 378 -21.51 -2.24 -1.82
CA GLN A 378 -21.47 -3.66 -1.46
C GLN A 378 -22.44 -3.91 -0.30
N GLU A 379 -23.74 -3.96 -0.58
CA GLU A 379 -24.81 -4.01 0.44
C GLU A 379 -24.61 -5.11 1.49
N GLY A 380 -24.13 -6.29 1.07
CA GLY A 380 -23.83 -7.39 1.99
C GLY A 380 -22.71 -7.06 3.00
N LEU A 381 -21.66 -6.37 2.56
CA LEU A 381 -20.58 -5.89 3.44
C LEU A 381 -21.11 -4.84 4.42
N ILE A 382 -21.85 -3.87 3.89
CA ILE A 382 -22.43 -2.76 4.66
C ILE A 382 -23.34 -3.31 5.75
N ALA A 383 -24.25 -4.23 5.41
CA ALA A 383 -25.16 -4.87 6.35
C ALA A 383 -24.43 -5.73 7.38
N ALA A 384 -23.42 -6.52 6.97
CA ALA A 384 -22.67 -7.39 7.88
C ALA A 384 -21.89 -6.60 8.94
N LEU A 385 -21.46 -5.38 8.61
CA LEU A 385 -20.68 -4.52 9.50
C LEU A 385 -21.51 -3.45 10.22
N GLY A 386 -22.75 -3.17 9.77
CA GLY A 386 -23.49 -2.00 10.20
C GLY A 386 -22.77 -0.70 9.81
N ALA A 387 -22.21 -0.67 8.60
CA ALA A 387 -21.35 0.43 8.15
C ALA A 387 -22.13 1.54 7.42
N GLU A 388 -21.50 2.71 7.32
CA GLU A 388 -21.99 3.86 6.59
C GLU A 388 -21.18 4.01 5.28
N PRO A 389 -21.82 4.00 4.10
CA PRO A 389 -21.11 4.22 2.85
C PRO A 389 -20.79 5.72 2.66
N VAL A 390 -19.59 6.01 2.18
CA VAL A 390 -19.10 7.35 1.86
C VAL A 390 -18.58 7.36 0.43
N PHE A 391 -19.21 8.14 -0.45
CA PHE A 391 -18.91 8.14 -1.88
C PHE A 391 -18.02 9.31 -2.29
N PHE A 392 -16.96 9.02 -3.05
CA PHE A 392 -15.96 9.96 -3.55
C PHE A 392 -16.01 10.11 -5.07
N ASN A 393 -17.00 9.50 -5.73
CA ASN A 393 -17.18 9.49 -7.17
C ASN A 393 -17.71 10.83 -7.73
N ASN A 394 -18.18 11.73 -6.87
CA ASN A 394 -18.55 13.08 -7.24
C ASN A 394 -17.52 14.05 -6.66
N SER A 395 -16.73 14.68 -7.54
CA SER A 395 -15.90 15.84 -7.19
C SER A 395 -16.79 17.09 -7.11
N GLY A 396 -17.78 17.07 -6.23
CA GLY A 396 -18.62 18.24 -5.96
C GLY A 396 -17.73 19.45 -5.73
N GLY A 397 -17.88 20.44 -6.59
CA GLY A 397 -17.44 21.82 -6.37
C GLY A 397 -18.63 22.70 -6.08
#